data_AF-A0A2D7IGM4-F1
#
_entry.id   AF-A0A2D7IGM4-F1
#
_cell.length_a   1.000
_cell.length_b   1.000
_cell.length_c   1.000
_cell.angle_alpha   90.00
_cell.angle_beta   90.00
_cell.angle_gamma   90.00
#
_symmetry.space_group_name_H-M   'P 1'
#
loop_
_entity.id
_entity.type
_entity.pdbx_description
1 polymer ?
#
loop_
_entity_poly.entity_id
_entity_poly.type
_entity_poly.pdbx_seq_one_letter_code
_entity_poly.pdbx_strand_id
1 'polypeptide(L)'
;MIINLNKIFLNVIILMFLSSNLFSEEFCRLNIFETYQKKNITCSKNQSILGILKFNTMTRNYPFDFNPGLNIYIPKTFKKEVLNFIENLCNKKKVIRLKTITNFDKNNESFTNKLLVSCKKK
;
A
#
# COMPACT_ATOMS: atom_id res chain seq x y z
N MET A 1 20.78 42.19 -28.40
CA MET A 1 19.56 41.62 -27.79
C MET A 1 19.26 40.22 -28.35
N ILE A 2 20.22 39.28 -28.29
CA ILE A 2 20.07 37.91 -28.85
C ILE A 2 20.45 36.84 -27.82
N ILE A 3 21.35 37.17 -26.89
CA ILE A 3 21.90 36.27 -25.86
C ILE A 3 20.84 35.82 -24.84
N ASN A 4 19.82 36.63 -24.57
CA ASN A 4 18.78 36.30 -23.57
C ASN A 4 17.75 35.27 -24.07
N LEU A 5 17.46 35.22 -25.37
CA LEU A 5 16.50 34.25 -25.91
C LEU A 5 17.04 32.81 -25.80
N ASN A 6 18.34 32.59 -26.06
CA ASN A 6 18.94 31.26 -26.00
C ASN A 6 18.96 30.69 -24.58
N LYS A 7 19.14 31.53 -23.55
CA LYS A 7 19.05 31.09 -22.15
C LYS A 7 17.63 30.71 -21.75
N ILE A 8 16.63 31.48 -22.21
CA ILE A 8 15.22 31.17 -21.97
C ILE A 8 14.85 29.86 -22.66
N PHE A 9 15.26 29.68 -23.92
CA PHE A 9 14.98 28.47 -24.69
C PHE A 9 15.61 27.23 -24.05
N LEU A 10 16.86 27.34 -23.58
CA LEU A 10 17.54 26.26 -22.85
C LEU A 10 16.84 25.92 -21.53
N ASN A 11 16.40 26.93 -20.77
CA ASN A 11 15.66 26.73 -19.53
C ASN A 11 14.28 26.07 -19.77
N VAL A 12 13.59 26.42 -20.85
CA VAL A 12 12.32 25.79 -21.24
C VAL A 12 12.52 24.32 -21.60
N ILE A 13 13.58 23.98 -22.33
CA ILE A 13 13.94 22.59 -22.66
C ILE A 13 14.25 21.79 -21.38
N ILE A 14 15.02 22.36 -20.45
CA ILE A 14 15.33 21.71 -19.17
C ILE A 14 14.05 21.47 -18.34
N LEU A 15 13.12 22.45 -18.32
CA LEU A 15 11.84 22.31 -17.61
C LEU A 15 10.97 21.20 -18.21
N MET A 16 10.93 21.08 -19.54
CA MET A 16 10.20 20.01 -20.22
C MET A 16 10.83 18.64 -19.96
N PHE A 17 12.16 18.51 -19.91
CA PHE A 17 12.81 17.25 -19.56
C PHE A 17 12.59 16.83 -18.09
N LEU A 18 12.47 17.79 -17.17
CA LEU A 18 12.18 17.52 -15.75
C LEU A 18 10.72 17.13 -15.49
N SER A 19 9.81 17.41 -16.43
CA SER A 19 8.42 16.95 -16.36
C SER A 19 8.23 15.47 -16.76
N SER A 20 9.31 14.68 -16.80
CA SER A 20 9.25 13.24 -17.06
C SER A 20 8.40 12.53 -16.00
N ASN A 21 7.09 12.47 -16.26
CA ASN A 21 6.17 11.42 -15.89
C ASN A 21 6.20 10.98 -14.43
N LEU A 22 5.81 11.90 -13.53
CA LEU A 22 5.34 11.55 -12.19
C LEU A 22 3.97 10.84 -12.31
N PHE A 23 3.98 9.57 -12.74
CA PHE A 23 2.79 8.73 -12.68
C PHE A 23 2.64 8.17 -11.26
N SER A 24 1.73 8.73 -10.48
CA SER A 24 1.23 8.05 -9.29
C SER A 24 0.32 6.91 -9.75
N GLU A 25 0.70 5.66 -9.50
CA GLU A 25 -0.20 4.53 -9.73
C GLU A 25 -1.43 4.66 -8.80
N GLU A 26 -2.63 4.66 -9.38
CA GLU A 26 -3.85 4.61 -8.60
C GLU A 26 -4.02 3.23 -7.96
N PHE A 27 -4.18 3.21 -6.63
CA PHE A 27 -4.46 1.98 -5.89
C PHE A 27 -5.95 1.68 -5.92
N CYS A 28 -6.31 0.45 -6.29
CA CYS A 28 -7.61 -0.11 -5.96
C CYS A 28 -7.65 -0.43 -4.46
N ARG A 29 -8.31 0.43 -3.68
CA ARG A 29 -8.37 0.30 -2.22
C ARG A 29 -9.46 -0.67 -1.80
N LEU A 30 -9.13 -1.59 -0.90
CA LEU A 30 -10.05 -2.59 -0.37
C LEU A 30 -9.95 -2.63 1.14
N ASN A 31 -11.08 -2.62 1.83
CA ASN A 31 -11.10 -2.93 3.25
C ASN A 31 -11.06 -4.47 3.40
N ILE A 32 -10.03 -4.99 4.07
CA ILE A 32 -9.80 -6.44 4.15
C ILE A 32 -11.00 -7.12 4.81
N PHE A 33 -11.62 -6.51 5.82
CA PHE A 33 -12.80 -7.06 6.49
C PHE A 33 -14.07 -7.04 5.63
N GLU A 34 -14.28 -6.03 4.79
CA GLU A 34 -15.48 -5.93 3.93
C GLU A 34 -15.41 -6.86 2.72
N THR A 35 -14.19 -7.13 2.23
CA THR A 35 -13.97 -7.96 1.03
C THR A 35 -14.32 -9.44 1.27
N TYR A 36 -14.36 -9.88 2.53
CA TYR A 36 -14.81 -11.21 2.93
C TYR A 36 -16.29 -11.48 2.66
N GLN A 37 -17.12 -10.44 2.55
CA GLN A 37 -18.58 -10.58 2.44
C GLN A 37 -19.10 -10.73 1.00
N LYS A 38 -18.34 -11.35 0.09
CA LYS A 38 -18.76 -11.64 -1.31
C LYS A 38 -19.16 -10.40 -2.12
N LYS A 39 -18.21 -9.50 -2.45
CA LYS A 39 -18.45 -8.49 -3.49
C LYS A 39 -17.47 -8.67 -4.65
N ASN A 40 -18.01 -8.54 -5.87
CA ASN A 40 -17.23 -8.48 -7.11
C ASN A 40 -16.20 -7.34 -6.99
N ILE A 41 -14.95 -7.72 -6.80
CA ILE A 41 -13.85 -6.76 -6.70
C ILE A 41 -13.59 -6.19 -8.08
N THR A 42 -13.97 -4.93 -8.28
CA THR A 42 -13.89 -4.20 -9.56
C THR A 42 -12.47 -3.85 -10.00
N CYS A 43 -11.45 -4.13 -9.17
CA CYS A 43 -10.06 -3.87 -9.54
C CYS A 43 -9.65 -4.60 -10.83
N SER A 44 -8.93 -3.93 -11.71
CA SER A 44 -8.42 -4.53 -12.95
C SER A 44 -7.26 -5.48 -12.69
N LYS A 45 -7.07 -6.46 -13.58
CA LYS A 45 -5.90 -7.36 -13.56
C LYS A 45 -4.60 -6.52 -13.60
N ASN A 46 -3.57 -6.95 -12.86
CA ASN A 46 -2.30 -6.23 -12.70
C ASN A 46 -2.40 -4.81 -12.09
N GLN A 47 -3.58 -4.32 -11.72
CA GLN A 47 -3.69 -3.07 -10.98
C GLN A 47 -3.07 -3.22 -9.59
N SER A 48 -2.50 -2.14 -9.06
CA SER A 48 -2.05 -2.09 -7.67
C SER A 48 -3.25 -2.11 -6.73
N ILE A 49 -3.30 -3.10 -5.85
CA ILE A 49 -4.32 -3.22 -4.80
C ILE A 49 -3.71 -2.74 -3.48
N LEU A 50 -4.52 -2.04 -2.68
CA LEU A 50 -4.21 -1.69 -1.30
C LEU A 50 -5.30 -2.21 -0.37
N GLY A 51 -5.02 -3.32 0.30
CA GLY A 51 -5.81 -3.85 1.41
C GLY A 51 -5.53 -3.08 2.70
N ILE A 52 -6.58 -2.70 3.43
CA ILE A 52 -6.47 -2.00 4.72
C ILE A 52 -7.21 -2.80 5.79
N LEU A 53 -6.54 -3.02 6.90
CA LEU A 53 -7.08 -3.64 8.11
C LEU A 53 -6.86 -2.68 9.28
N LYS A 54 -7.93 -2.29 9.98
CA LYS A 54 -7.86 -1.41 11.15
C LYS A 54 -8.19 -2.19 12.40
N PHE A 55 -7.39 -2.05 13.45
CA PHE A 55 -7.61 -2.74 14.72
C PHE A 55 -6.95 -1.98 15.88
N ASN A 56 -7.42 -2.21 17.11
CA ASN A 56 -6.87 -1.57 18.30
C ASN A 56 -6.07 -2.56 19.14
N THR A 57 -5.03 -2.08 19.82
CA THR A 57 -4.20 -2.86 20.75
C THR A 57 -3.96 -2.08 22.03
N MET A 58 -3.81 -2.77 23.16
CA MET A 58 -3.44 -2.12 24.43
C MET A 58 -1.94 -1.84 24.52
N THR A 59 -1.11 -2.58 23.77
CA THR A 59 0.35 -2.41 23.75
C THR A 59 0.81 -1.82 22.42
N ARG A 60 1.92 -1.07 22.48
CA ARG A 60 2.60 -0.51 21.29
C ARG A 60 3.19 -1.61 20.41
N ASN A 61 3.81 -2.60 21.04
CA ASN A 61 4.49 -3.70 20.37
C ASN A 61 3.52 -4.86 20.19
N TYR A 62 2.82 -4.84 19.07
CA TYR A 62 1.92 -5.90 18.67
C TYR A 62 2.73 -7.07 18.05
N PRO A 63 2.43 -8.35 18.35
CA PRO A 63 3.22 -9.48 17.86
C PRO A 63 3.05 -9.73 16.35
N PHE A 64 4.16 -10.03 15.68
CA PHE A 64 4.22 -10.42 14.26
C PHE A 64 4.91 -11.78 14.10
N ASP A 65 4.40 -12.59 13.19
CA ASP A 65 5.02 -13.83 12.73
C ASP A 65 5.69 -13.60 11.37
N PHE A 66 6.90 -14.11 11.19
CA PHE A 66 7.52 -14.16 9.86
C PHE A 66 6.88 -15.27 9.01
N ASN A 67 6.52 -14.96 7.76
CA ASN A 67 6.09 -15.93 6.77
C ASN A 67 7.20 -16.13 5.73
N PRO A 68 7.89 -17.28 5.73
CA PRO A 68 9.02 -17.52 4.83
C PRO A 68 8.60 -17.65 3.36
N GLY A 69 7.40 -18.17 3.08
CA GLY A 69 6.91 -18.36 1.71
C GLY A 69 6.61 -17.04 0.98
N LEU A 70 6.39 -15.95 1.73
CA LEU A 70 6.12 -14.62 1.19
C LEU A 70 7.19 -13.59 1.57
N ASN A 71 8.17 -13.97 2.41
CA ASN A 71 9.20 -13.10 2.96
C ASN A 71 8.65 -11.80 3.60
N ILE A 72 7.61 -11.92 4.43
CA ILE A 72 6.94 -10.79 5.10
C ILE A 72 6.62 -11.11 6.56
N TYR A 73 6.56 -10.07 7.39
CA TYR A 73 6.05 -10.15 8.76
C TYR A 73 4.56 -9.84 8.79
N ILE A 74 3.77 -10.75 9.35
CA ILE A 74 2.31 -10.66 9.39
C ILE A 74 1.86 -10.61 10.86
N PRO A 75 0.96 -9.68 11.23
CA PRO A 75 0.49 -9.64 12.59
C PRO A 75 -0.22 -10.93 13.00
N LYS A 76 0.15 -11.47 14.17
CA LYS A 76 -0.18 -12.85 14.55
C LYS A 76 -1.69 -13.14 14.58
N THR A 77 -2.49 -12.23 15.15
CA THR A 77 -3.96 -12.43 15.25
C THR A 77 -4.65 -12.42 13.90
N PHE A 78 -4.16 -11.63 12.94
CA PHE A 78 -4.80 -11.44 11.64
C PHE A 78 -4.11 -12.20 10.51
N LYS A 79 -3.30 -13.19 10.87
CA LYS A 79 -2.48 -13.95 9.93
C LYS A 79 -3.34 -14.63 8.87
N LYS A 80 -4.44 -15.25 9.29
CA LYS A 80 -5.37 -15.94 8.38
C LYS A 80 -6.00 -14.97 7.39
N GLU A 81 -6.43 -13.81 7.87
CA GLU A 81 -7.11 -12.78 7.10
C GLU A 81 -6.21 -12.19 6.02
N VAL A 82 -4.99 -11.84 6.43
CA VAL A 82 -3.97 -11.30 5.54
C VAL A 82 -3.56 -12.32 4.50
N LEU A 83 -3.33 -13.58 4.90
CA LEU A 83 -2.96 -14.62 3.95
C LEU A 83 -4.09 -14.85 2.94
N ASN A 84 -5.31 -15.05 3.39
CA ASN A 84 -6.45 -15.21 2.47
C ASN A 84 -6.60 -14.03 1.51
N PHE A 85 -6.44 -12.77 1.97
CA PHE A 85 -6.43 -11.61 1.09
C PHE A 85 -5.37 -11.74 -0.01
N ILE A 86 -4.15 -12.10 0.38
CA ILE A 86 -3.02 -12.29 -0.54
C ILE A 86 -3.31 -13.43 -1.53
N GLU A 87 -3.77 -14.58 -1.06
CA GLU A 87 -4.04 -15.75 -1.91
C GLU A 87 -5.16 -15.50 -2.90
N ASN A 88 -6.19 -14.78 -2.47
CA ASN A 88 -7.35 -14.52 -3.30
C ASN A 88 -7.09 -13.43 -4.34
N LEU A 89 -6.26 -12.42 -4.04
CA LEU A 89 -6.18 -11.21 -4.87
C LEU A 89 -4.80 -10.94 -5.46
N CYS A 90 -3.74 -11.33 -4.78
CA CYS A 90 -2.39 -10.95 -5.16
C CYS A 90 -1.74 -11.96 -6.11
N ASN A 91 -0.98 -11.45 -7.08
CA ASN A 91 -0.04 -12.26 -7.83
C ASN A 91 1.20 -12.55 -6.98
N LYS A 92 1.31 -13.77 -6.44
CA LYS A 92 2.43 -14.20 -5.57
C LYS A 92 3.82 -14.15 -6.25
N LYS A 93 3.89 -14.07 -7.58
CA LYS A 93 5.16 -13.87 -8.32
C LYS A 93 5.64 -12.41 -8.32
N LYS A 94 4.82 -11.48 -7.84
CA LYS A 94 5.13 -10.06 -7.71
C LYS A 94 5.33 -9.69 -6.24
N VAL A 95 5.98 -8.55 -6.02
CA VAL A 95 6.28 -8.05 -4.67
C VAL A 95 4.98 -7.76 -3.91
N ILE A 96 4.88 -8.34 -2.72
CA ILE A 96 3.84 -8.04 -1.72
C ILE A 96 4.50 -7.19 -0.63
N ARG A 97 3.85 -6.09 -0.23
CA ARG A 97 4.36 -5.20 0.81
C ARG A 97 3.36 -5.10 1.95
N LEU A 98 3.84 -5.25 3.17
CA LEU A 98 3.07 -5.01 4.39
C LEU A 98 3.67 -3.82 5.14
N LYS A 99 2.81 -2.92 5.61
CA LYS A 99 3.20 -1.82 6.47
C LYS A 99 2.16 -1.61 7.56
N THR A 100 2.62 -1.43 8.80
CA THR A 100 1.73 -1.10 9.92
C THR A 100 1.96 0.36 10.31
N ILE A 101 0.87 1.09 10.52
CA ILE A 101 0.86 2.44 11.09
C ILE A 101 0.18 2.35 12.44
N THR A 102 0.89 2.73 13.50
CA THR A 102 0.39 2.65 14.87
C THR A 102 0.31 4.05 15.45
N ASN A 103 -0.87 4.45 15.87
CA ASN A 103 -1.14 5.75 16.49
C ASN A 103 -1.66 5.53 17.90
N PHE A 104 -1.09 6.24 18.88
CA PHE A 104 -1.61 6.23 20.24
C PHE A 104 -2.88 7.10 20.32
N ASP A 105 -3.95 6.52 20.86
CA ASP A 105 -5.20 7.19 21.18
C ASP A 105 -5.22 7.49 22.69
N LYS A 106 -5.02 8.77 23.00
CA LYS A 106 -4.97 9.25 24.38
C LYS A 106 -6.30 9.10 25.11
N ASN A 107 -7.43 9.15 24.41
CA ASN A 107 -8.75 9.12 25.04
C ASN A 107 -9.09 7.73 25.57
N ASN A 108 -8.64 6.69 24.85
CA ASN A 108 -8.90 5.29 25.17
C ASN A 108 -7.67 4.57 25.74
N GLU A 109 -6.59 5.30 26.01
CA GLU A 109 -5.28 4.77 26.44
C GLU A 109 -4.82 3.53 25.64
N SER A 110 -5.05 3.55 24.33
CA SER A 110 -4.83 2.39 23.45
C SER A 110 -4.13 2.81 22.17
N PHE A 111 -3.76 1.84 21.34
CA PHE A 111 -3.10 2.08 20.06
C PHE A 111 -4.02 1.66 18.92
N THR A 112 -4.38 2.62 18.08
CA THR A 112 -5.05 2.35 16.81
C THR A 112 -4.01 1.96 15.77
N ASN A 113 -4.14 0.76 15.22
CA ASN A 113 -3.27 0.22 14.19
C ASN A 113 -3.98 0.18 12.84
N LYS A 114 -3.24 0.51 11.79
CA LYS A 114 -3.65 0.30 10.40
C LYS A 114 -2.59 -0.56 9.73
N LEU A 115 -2.94 -1.81 9.43
CA LEU A 115 -2.14 -2.67 8.57
C LEU A 115 -2.54 -2.41 7.12
N LEU A 116 -1.54 -2.11 6.30
CA LEU A 116 -1.64 -1.91 4.87
C LEU A 116 -0.98 -3.11 4.19
N VAL A 117 -1.71 -3.78 3.31
CA VAL A 117 -1.23 -4.88 2.46
C VAL A 117 -1.33 -4.42 1.01
N SER A 118 -0.22 -4.30 0.30
CA SER A 118 -0.24 -3.91 -1.11
C SER A 118 0.41 -4.95 -2.01
N CYS A 119 -0.17 -5.14 -3.19
CA CYS A 119 0.28 -6.10 -4.19
C CYS A 119 -0.29 -5.78 -5.57
N LYS A 120 0.17 -6.47 -6.61
CA LYS A 120 -0.46 -6.43 -7.94
C LYS A 120 -1.55 -7.50 -8.02
N LYS A 121 -2.72 -7.16 -8.58
CA LYS A 121 -3.82 -8.10 -8.77
C LYS A 121 -3.42 -9.26 -9.70
N LYS A 122 -3.85 -10.48 -9.36
CA LYS A 122 -3.70 -11.68 -10.20
C LYS A 122 -4.49 -11.61 -11.51
#